data_AF-A0A093DLE6-F1
#
_entry.id   AF-A0A093DLE6-F1
#
_cell.length_a   1.000
_cell.length_b   1.000
_cell.length_c   1.000
_cell.angle_alpha   90.00
_cell.angle_beta   90.00
_cell.angle_gamma   90.00
#
_symmetry.space_group_name_H-M   'P 1'
#
loop_
_entity.id
_entity.type
_entity.pdbx_description
1 polymer ?
#
loop_
_entity_poly.entity_id
_entity_poly.type
_entity_poly.pdbx_seq_one_letter_code
_entity_poly.pdbx_strand_id
1 'polypeptide(L)'
;PTSDDTPEVLNRALSNLSSRWKNWWVRGILTLAMITFFFIIIYLGPMVLMMIVMCVQIKCFHEIITIGYNVYHSYDLPWFRTLSWYFLLCVNYFFYGETVTDYFFTLVQREEPLRILSKYHRFISFALYLTGFCMFVLSLVKKHYRLQFYMFGWTHVTLLIVVTQSHLIIHNLFEGMIWFIVPISCVICNDIMAYMFGFFFGRTPLIKLSPKKTWEGFIGGFFSTVLFGLLLSYVMSGYRCFTCPVEFNNDTNSFTVDCEPSELFQLQEYNIPLVLQSVVGWKTVRMYPFQIHSIALSTFASLIGPFGGFFASGFKRAFKIKDFANTIPGHGGIMDRFDCQYLMATFVNVYIASFIRGPNPSKLIQQFLTLRPDQQLHIFNTLKAHLVDKGML
;
A
#
# COMPACT_ATOMS: atom_id res chain seq x y z
N PRO A 1 5.49 -28.51 -19.21
CA PRO A 1 6.95 -28.34 -18.99
C PRO A 1 7.21 -27.04 -18.24
N THR A 2 7.40 -27.13 -16.93
CA THR A 2 7.72 -26.00 -16.06
C THR A 2 9.16 -25.56 -16.34
N SER A 3 9.36 -24.40 -16.96
CA SER A 3 10.65 -23.72 -16.98
C SER A 3 10.97 -23.36 -15.52
N ASP A 4 11.87 -24.13 -14.93
CA ASP A 4 12.39 -23.88 -13.60
C ASP A 4 13.40 -22.72 -13.74
N ASP A 5 12.89 -21.49 -13.77
CA ASP A 5 13.67 -20.24 -13.83
C ASP A 5 14.41 -19.98 -12.49
N THR A 6 15.02 -21.02 -11.94
CA THR A 6 15.88 -20.94 -10.77
C THR A 6 17.31 -20.65 -11.23
N PRO A 7 18.05 -19.71 -10.59
CA PRO A 7 19.42 -19.40 -10.99
C PRO A 7 20.27 -20.67 -11.07
N GLU A 8 20.98 -20.89 -12.18
CA GLU A 8 21.74 -22.12 -12.43
C GLU A 8 22.72 -22.47 -11.30
N VAL A 9 23.29 -21.43 -10.67
CA VAL A 9 24.18 -21.54 -9.50
C VAL A 9 23.48 -22.27 -8.33
N LEU A 10 22.21 -21.94 -8.08
CA LEU A 10 21.43 -22.50 -6.99
C LEU A 10 20.96 -23.93 -7.31
N ASN A 11 20.67 -24.20 -8.58
CA ASN A 11 20.35 -25.54 -9.07
C ASN A 11 21.53 -26.50 -8.95
N ARG A 12 22.75 -26.03 -9.22
CA ARG A 12 23.97 -26.82 -9.09
C ARG A 12 24.30 -27.12 -7.63
N ALA A 13 24.14 -26.14 -6.74
CA ALA A 13 24.41 -26.28 -5.30
C ALA A 13 23.42 -27.20 -4.56
N LEU A 14 22.16 -27.26 -5.00
CA LEU A 14 21.09 -28.03 -4.34
C LEU A 14 20.72 -29.33 -5.08
N SER A 15 21.58 -29.80 -5.99
CA SER A 15 21.32 -30.96 -6.86
C SER A 15 21.12 -32.28 -6.11
N ASN A 16 21.73 -32.44 -4.93
CA ASN A 16 21.64 -33.66 -4.12
C ASN A 16 20.43 -33.72 -3.18
N LEU A 17 19.57 -32.69 -3.14
CA LEU A 17 18.41 -32.63 -2.25
C LEU A 17 17.14 -33.06 -2.97
N SER A 18 16.24 -33.76 -2.26
CA SER A 18 14.91 -34.07 -2.78
C SER A 18 14.15 -32.79 -3.19
N SER A 19 13.27 -32.88 -4.19
CA SER A 19 12.56 -31.74 -4.78
C SER A 19 11.81 -30.87 -3.76
N ARG A 20 11.33 -31.48 -2.66
CA ARG A 20 10.66 -30.78 -1.55
C ARG A 20 11.64 -29.89 -0.78
N TRP A 21 12.81 -30.39 -0.45
CA TRP A 21 13.85 -29.66 0.29
C TRP A 21 14.60 -28.66 -0.58
N LYS A 22 14.78 -28.95 -1.88
CA LYS A 22 15.30 -27.99 -2.86
C LYS A 22 14.42 -26.74 -2.89
N ASN A 23 13.10 -26.90 -3.05
CA ASN A 23 12.14 -25.78 -3.05
C ASN A 23 12.15 -24.99 -1.74
N TRP A 24 12.32 -25.67 -0.60
CA TRP A 24 12.43 -25.01 0.71
C TRP A 24 13.65 -24.08 0.78
N TRP A 25 14.83 -24.58 0.40
CA TRP A 25 16.07 -23.81 0.42
C TRP A 25 16.07 -22.66 -0.58
N VAL A 26 15.59 -22.89 -1.80
CA VAL A 26 15.46 -21.82 -2.80
C VAL A 26 14.58 -20.68 -2.29
N ARG A 27 13.41 -21.02 -1.74
CA ARG A 27 12.49 -20.03 -1.15
C ARG A 27 13.11 -19.32 0.05
N GLY A 28 13.80 -20.05 0.92
CA GLY A 28 14.46 -19.47 2.10
C GLY A 28 15.52 -18.43 1.74
N ILE A 29 16.41 -18.75 0.81
CA ILE A 29 17.51 -17.86 0.38
C ILE A 29 16.94 -16.60 -0.30
N LEU A 30 15.98 -16.77 -1.21
CA LEU A 30 15.34 -15.64 -1.88
C LEU A 30 14.54 -14.76 -0.90
N THR A 31 13.86 -15.37 0.08
CA THR A 31 13.15 -14.63 1.12
C THR A 31 14.12 -13.79 1.96
N LEU A 32 15.27 -14.36 2.34
CA LEU A 32 16.29 -13.63 3.08
C LEU A 32 16.82 -12.44 2.26
N ALA A 33 17.13 -12.66 0.99
CA ALA A 33 17.58 -11.59 0.09
C ALA A 33 16.54 -10.47 -0.06
N MET A 34 15.25 -10.82 -0.20
CA MET A 34 14.15 -9.86 -0.28
C MET A 34 13.98 -9.07 1.03
N ILE A 35 14.10 -9.73 2.20
CA ILE A 35 14.04 -9.07 3.50
C ILE A 35 15.21 -8.10 3.68
N THR A 36 16.43 -8.50 3.33
CA THR A 36 17.61 -7.61 3.38
C THR A 36 17.40 -6.40 2.48
N PHE A 37 16.91 -6.59 1.26
CA PHE A 37 16.61 -5.51 0.33
C PHE A 37 15.52 -4.57 0.88
N PHE A 38 14.48 -5.11 1.53
CA PHE A 38 13.42 -4.32 2.16
C PHE A 38 13.96 -3.40 3.26
N PHE A 39 14.85 -3.89 4.13
CA PHE A 39 15.49 -3.06 5.17
C PHE A 39 16.39 -1.96 4.57
N ILE A 40 17.12 -2.26 3.49
CA ILE A 40 17.92 -1.25 2.78
C ILE A 40 17.03 -0.15 2.22
N ILE A 41 15.88 -0.51 1.64
CA ILE A 41 14.92 0.46 1.12
C ILE A 41 14.36 1.34 2.23
N ILE A 42 13.99 0.76 3.38
CA ILE A 42 13.49 1.53 4.53
C ILE A 42 14.55 2.54 5.00
N TYR A 43 15.82 2.14 5.02
CA TYR A 43 16.92 3.02 5.42
C TYR A 43 17.12 4.22 4.48
N LEU A 44 16.79 4.09 3.20
CA LEU A 44 16.87 5.17 2.21
C LEU A 44 15.81 6.26 2.39
N GLY A 45 14.85 6.06 3.29
CA GLY A 45 13.86 7.07 3.70
C GLY A 45 12.58 7.11 2.86
N PRO A 46 11.63 7.98 3.25
CA PRO A 46 10.26 7.98 2.73
C PRO A 46 10.15 8.36 1.25
N MET A 47 11.04 9.23 0.74
CA MET A 47 11.00 9.67 -0.66
C MET A 47 11.40 8.55 -1.62
N VAL A 48 12.41 7.76 -1.25
CA VAL A 48 12.81 6.58 -2.03
C VAL A 48 11.72 5.52 -1.98
N LEU A 49 11.09 5.32 -0.81
CA LEU A 49 9.93 4.44 -0.67
C LEU A 49 8.77 4.85 -1.59
N MET A 50 8.43 6.14 -1.67
CA MET A 50 7.41 6.65 -2.60
C MET A 50 7.76 6.32 -4.06
N MET A 51 9.00 6.57 -4.48
CA MET A 51 9.45 6.27 -5.85
C MET A 51 9.37 4.77 -6.15
N ILE A 52 9.73 3.91 -5.19
CA ILE A 52 9.64 2.46 -5.34
C ILE A 52 8.18 2.02 -5.47
N VAL A 53 7.27 2.57 -4.66
CA VAL A 53 5.83 2.27 -4.76
C VAL A 53 5.30 2.66 -6.14
N MET A 54 5.70 3.82 -6.68
CA MET A 54 5.34 4.21 -8.05
C MET A 54 5.94 3.28 -9.11
N CYS A 55 7.19 2.84 -8.96
CA CYS A 55 7.80 1.87 -9.88
C CYS A 55 7.08 0.51 -9.85
N VAL A 56 6.76 0.00 -8.65
CA VAL A 56 5.99 -1.23 -8.45
C VAL A 56 4.61 -1.10 -9.10
N GLN A 57 3.92 0.02 -8.88
CA GLN A 57 2.62 0.33 -9.50
C GLN A 57 2.70 0.25 -11.04
N ILE A 58 3.67 0.93 -11.65
CA ILE A 58 3.84 0.94 -13.12
C ILE A 58 4.09 -0.48 -13.64
N LYS A 59 4.92 -1.27 -12.94
CA LYS A 59 5.20 -2.65 -13.33
C LYS A 59 3.98 -3.56 -13.17
N CYS A 60 3.25 -3.46 -12.07
CA CYS A 60 1.99 -4.18 -11.86
C CYS A 60 0.96 -3.87 -12.94
N PHE A 61 0.79 -2.59 -13.29
CA PHE A 61 -0.09 -2.18 -14.39
C PHE A 61 0.34 -2.80 -15.71
N HIS A 62 1.63 -2.74 -16.04
CA HIS A 62 2.17 -3.36 -17.24
C HIS A 62 1.92 -4.87 -17.30
N GLU A 63 2.13 -5.61 -16.20
CA GLU A 63 1.86 -7.05 -16.13
C GLU A 63 0.38 -7.36 -16.42
N ILE A 64 -0.57 -6.68 -15.78
CA ILE A 64 -2.01 -6.91 -16.00
C ILE A 64 -2.45 -6.53 -17.42
N ILE A 65 -2.00 -5.39 -17.96
CA ILE A 65 -2.35 -4.97 -19.32
C ILE A 65 -1.79 -5.95 -20.36
N THR A 66 -0.59 -6.47 -20.14
CA THR A 66 0.04 -7.46 -21.02
C THR A 66 -0.72 -8.78 -21.04
N ILE A 67 -1.26 -9.22 -19.90
CA ILE A 67 -2.14 -10.39 -19.86
C ILE A 67 -3.40 -10.16 -20.69
N GLY A 68 -4.06 -9.01 -20.51
CA GLY A 68 -5.24 -8.66 -21.30
C GLY A 68 -4.93 -8.75 -22.80
N TYR A 69 -3.83 -8.14 -23.22
CA TYR A 69 -3.38 -8.17 -24.61
C TYR A 69 -3.18 -9.59 -25.15
N ASN A 70 -2.51 -10.46 -24.39
CA ASN A 70 -2.23 -11.83 -24.78
C ASN A 70 -3.49 -12.71 -24.82
N VAL A 71 -4.41 -12.55 -23.87
CA VAL A 71 -5.63 -13.37 -23.76
C VAL A 71 -6.57 -13.10 -24.93
N TYR A 72 -6.80 -11.84 -25.25
CA TYR A 72 -7.78 -11.46 -26.26
C TYR A 72 -7.19 -11.32 -27.67
N HIS A 73 -5.92 -11.69 -27.88
CA HIS A 73 -5.25 -11.72 -29.19
C HIS A 73 -5.40 -10.39 -29.96
N SER A 74 -5.28 -9.26 -29.28
CA SER A 74 -5.51 -7.93 -29.85
C SER A 74 -4.34 -7.40 -30.70
N TYR A 75 -3.62 -8.29 -31.40
CA TYR A 75 -2.49 -7.93 -32.25
C TYR A 75 -2.87 -6.97 -33.39
N ASP A 76 -4.13 -7.03 -33.83
CA ASP A 76 -4.64 -6.24 -34.96
C ASP A 76 -5.21 -4.87 -34.57
N LEU A 77 -5.19 -4.48 -33.29
CA LEU A 77 -5.71 -3.19 -32.82
C LEU A 77 -4.57 -2.17 -32.65
N PRO A 78 -4.37 -1.24 -33.60
CA PRO A 78 -3.41 -0.16 -33.41
C PRO A 78 -3.86 0.73 -32.25
N TRP A 79 -2.89 1.32 -31.53
CA TRP A 79 -3.08 2.30 -30.45
C TRP A 79 -3.57 1.82 -29.08
N PHE A 80 -4.08 0.60 -28.91
CA PHE A 80 -4.59 0.16 -27.60
C PHE A 80 -3.57 0.31 -26.45
N ARG A 81 -2.32 -0.10 -26.71
CA ARG A 81 -1.23 0.01 -25.71
C ARG A 81 -0.95 1.46 -25.37
N THR A 82 -0.81 2.32 -26.39
CA THR A 82 -0.54 3.76 -26.23
C THR A 82 -1.65 4.43 -25.44
N LEU A 83 -2.91 4.12 -25.74
CA LEU A 83 -4.06 4.66 -25.05
C LEU A 83 -4.13 4.20 -23.58
N SER A 84 -3.78 2.94 -23.29
CA SER A 84 -3.73 2.44 -21.91
C SER A 84 -2.65 3.15 -21.08
N TRP A 85 -1.47 3.38 -21.66
CA TRP A 85 -0.42 4.18 -21.02
C TRP A 85 -0.81 5.65 -20.85
N TYR A 86 -1.54 6.22 -21.81
CA TYR A 86 -2.09 7.56 -21.70
C TYR A 86 -3.04 7.69 -20.49
N PHE A 87 -3.98 6.76 -20.33
CA PHE A 87 -4.87 6.76 -19.17
C PHE A 87 -4.11 6.53 -17.85
N LEU A 88 -3.06 5.71 -17.84
CA LEU A 88 -2.17 5.60 -16.69
C LEU A 88 -1.60 6.96 -16.31
N LEU A 89 -1.00 7.68 -17.25
CA LEU A 89 -0.45 9.02 -17.01
C LEU A 89 -1.52 9.98 -16.48
N CYS A 90 -2.72 9.99 -17.08
CA CYS A 90 -3.82 10.86 -16.66
C CYS A 90 -4.25 10.60 -15.21
N VAL A 91 -4.43 9.33 -14.84
CA VAL A 91 -4.88 8.95 -13.49
C VAL A 91 -3.76 9.17 -12.46
N ASN A 92 -2.50 8.92 -12.82
CA ASN A 92 -1.36 9.26 -11.96
C ASN A 92 -1.27 10.76 -11.71
N TYR A 93 -1.41 11.57 -12.76
CA TYR A 93 -1.44 13.01 -12.63
C TYR A 93 -2.52 13.44 -11.65
N PHE A 94 -3.76 12.97 -11.82
CA PHE A 94 -4.88 13.31 -10.93
C PHE A 94 -4.60 13.01 -9.45
N PHE A 95 -4.24 11.76 -9.11
CA PHE A 95 -4.03 11.34 -7.72
C PHE A 95 -2.76 11.93 -7.11
N TYR A 96 -1.62 11.84 -7.81
CA TYR A 96 -0.35 12.28 -7.25
C TYR A 96 -0.17 13.79 -7.30
N GLY A 97 -0.81 14.49 -8.25
CA GLY A 97 -0.83 15.96 -8.27
C GLY A 97 -1.51 16.55 -7.04
N GLU A 98 -2.58 15.90 -6.54
CA GLU A 98 -3.24 16.29 -5.29
C GLU A 98 -2.35 15.99 -4.08
N THR A 99 -1.75 14.79 -4.00
CA THR A 99 -0.78 14.46 -2.93
C THR A 99 0.40 15.43 -2.89
N VAL A 100 0.98 15.75 -4.05
CA VAL A 100 2.11 16.69 -4.13
C VAL A 100 1.68 18.08 -3.68
N THR A 101 0.49 18.55 -4.10
CA THR A 101 -0.02 19.86 -3.65
C THR A 101 -0.25 19.90 -2.14
N ASP A 102 -0.75 18.81 -1.56
CA ASP A 102 -1.07 18.72 -0.13
C ASP A 102 0.17 18.66 0.77
N TYR A 103 1.17 17.84 0.42
CA TYR A 103 2.36 17.64 1.25
C TYR A 103 3.53 18.58 0.88
N PHE A 104 3.55 19.14 -0.33
CA PHE A 104 4.63 19.97 -0.86
C PHE A 104 4.14 21.38 -1.22
N PHE A 105 3.12 21.88 -0.51
CA PHE A 105 2.47 23.16 -0.80
C PHE A 105 3.46 24.32 -0.96
N THR A 106 4.43 24.45 -0.06
CA THR A 106 5.42 25.54 -0.06
C THR A 106 6.35 25.46 -1.28
N LEU A 107 6.80 24.26 -1.64
CA LEU A 107 7.61 24.00 -2.84
C LEU A 107 6.83 24.35 -4.12
N VAL A 108 5.56 23.95 -4.18
CA VAL A 108 4.67 24.19 -5.33
C VAL A 108 4.36 25.67 -5.52
N GLN A 109 4.21 26.44 -4.44
CA GLN A 109 3.94 27.89 -4.50
C GLN A 109 5.17 28.71 -4.93
N ARG A 110 6.37 28.18 -4.71
CA ARG A 110 7.64 28.85 -5.06
C ARG A 110 7.90 28.85 -6.57
N GLU A 111 7.55 27.78 -7.26
CA GLU A 111 7.79 27.62 -8.70
C GLU A 111 6.55 28.03 -9.52
N GLU A 112 6.68 29.12 -10.29
CA GLU A 112 5.64 29.62 -11.20
C GLU A 112 4.94 28.55 -12.06
N PRO A 113 5.65 27.62 -12.76
CA PRO A 113 4.98 26.61 -13.58
C PRO A 113 4.18 25.59 -12.74
N LEU A 114 4.69 25.19 -11.57
CA LEU A 114 4.02 24.25 -10.68
C LEU A 114 2.78 24.88 -10.03
N ARG A 115 2.83 26.18 -9.73
CA ARG A 115 1.70 26.93 -9.18
C ARG A 115 0.51 26.95 -10.13
N ILE A 116 0.74 27.15 -11.43
CA ILE A 116 -0.32 27.12 -12.46
C ILE A 116 -0.91 25.70 -12.55
N LEU A 117 -0.04 24.69 -12.58
CA LEU A 117 -0.43 23.28 -12.68
C LEU A 117 -1.30 22.84 -11.48
N SER A 118 -0.91 23.23 -10.27
CA SER A 118 -1.66 22.95 -9.03
C SER A 118 -2.98 23.72 -8.96
N LYS A 119 -2.98 25.02 -9.32
CA LYS A 119 -4.21 25.84 -9.31
C LYS A 119 -5.30 25.30 -10.23
N TYR A 120 -4.95 24.85 -11.42
CA TYR A 120 -5.90 24.29 -12.40
C TYR A 120 -5.89 22.77 -12.44
N HIS A 121 -5.33 22.11 -11.42
CA HIS A 121 -5.09 20.67 -11.38
C HIS A 121 -6.31 19.82 -11.77
N ARG A 122 -7.45 20.09 -11.14
CA ARG A 122 -8.71 19.35 -11.38
C ARG A 122 -9.23 19.54 -12.80
N PHE A 123 -9.14 20.77 -13.33
CA PHE A 123 -9.58 21.07 -14.68
C PHE A 123 -8.67 20.44 -15.75
N ILE A 124 -7.35 20.53 -15.56
CA ILE A 124 -6.36 19.89 -16.44
C ILE A 124 -6.56 18.37 -16.44
N SER A 125 -6.74 17.77 -15.27
CA SER A 125 -7.01 16.33 -15.13
C SER A 125 -8.27 15.91 -15.90
N PHE A 126 -9.35 16.67 -15.77
CA PHE A 126 -10.60 16.44 -16.50
C PHE A 126 -10.39 16.56 -18.02
N ALA A 127 -9.70 17.60 -18.48
CA ALA A 127 -9.41 17.80 -19.90
C ALA A 127 -8.53 16.68 -20.49
N LEU A 128 -7.51 16.23 -19.76
CA LEU A 128 -6.67 15.09 -20.15
C LEU A 128 -7.50 13.80 -20.26
N TYR A 129 -8.32 13.49 -19.26
CA TYR A 129 -9.18 12.31 -19.32
C TYR A 129 -10.17 12.37 -20.50
N LEU A 130 -10.81 13.53 -20.72
CA LEU A 130 -11.74 13.73 -21.84
C LEU A 130 -11.04 13.58 -23.19
N THR A 131 -9.80 14.07 -23.31
CA THR A 131 -8.99 13.91 -24.52
C THR A 131 -8.72 12.42 -24.79
N GLY A 132 -8.36 11.66 -23.76
CA GLY A 132 -8.21 10.19 -23.83
C GLY A 132 -9.50 9.49 -24.25
N PHE A 133 -10.63 9.91 -23.70
CA PHE A 133 -11.94 9.38 -24.06
C PHE A 133 -12.28 9.66 -25.53
N CYS A 134 -12.06 10.89 -26.01
CA CYS A 134 -12.24 11.23 -27.43
C CYS A 134 -11.30 10.40 -28.32
N MET A 135 -10.02 10.25 -27.94
CA MET A 135 -9.07 9.39 -28.66
C MET A 135 -9.53 7.93 -28.72
N PHE A 136 -10.09 7.39 -27.64
CA PHE A 136 -10.70 6.05 -27.64
C PHE A 136 -11.84 5.94 -28.65
N VAL A 137 -12.78 6.88 -28.63
CA VAL A 137 -13.94 6.89 -29.53
C VAL A 137 -13.50 6.98 -30.99
N LEU A 138 -12.52 7.83 -31.29
CA LEU A 138 -11.94 7.96 -32.64
C LEU A 138 -11.16 6.72 -33.09
N SER A 139 -10.65 5.91 -32.15
CA SER A 139 -9.94 4.66 -32.44
C SER A 139 -10.87 3.46 -32.71
N LEU A 140 -12.19 3.63 -32.64
CA LEU A 140 -13.14 2.52 -32.77
C LEU A 140 -13.14 1.93 -34.20
N VAL A 141 -12.87 0.63 -34.30
CA VAL A 141 -12.80 -0.09 -35.58
C VAL A 141 -14.01 -1.01 -35.72
N LYS A 142 -14.69 -0.91 -36.87
CA LYS A 142 -15.84 -1.77 -37.21
C LYS A 142 -15.44 -3.25 -37.10
N LYS A 143 -16.36 -4.09 -36.60
CA LYS A 143 -16.17 -5.52 -36.25
C LYS A 143 -15.47 -5.81 -34.91
N HIS A 144 -14.72 -4.87 -34.33
CA HIS A 144 -13.96 -5.09 -33.09
C HIS A 144 -14.50 -4.34 -31.86
N TYR A 145 -15.68 -3.71 -31.95
CA TYR A 145 -16.22 -2.87 -30.86
C TYR A 145 -16.28 -3.58 -29.52
N ARG A 146 -16.81 -4.81 -29.45
CA ARG A 146 -16.91 -5.57 -28.19
C ARG A 146 -15.54 -5.73 -27.53
N LEU A 147 -14.53 -6.13 -28.31
CA LEU A 147 -13.17 -6.28 -27.84
C LEU A 147 -12.59 -4.96 -27.33
N GLN A 148 -12.76 -3.86 -28.08
CA GLN A 148 -12.30 -2.54 -27.68
C GLN A 148 -12.95 -2.05 -26.38
N PHE A 149 -14.25 -2.29 -26.19
CA PHE A 149 -14.95 -1.97 -24.94
C PHE A 149 -14.52 -2.86 -23.76
N TYR A 150 -14.29 -4.16 -23.97
CA TYR A 150 -13.74 -5.04 -22.93
C TYR A 150 -12.36 -4.58 -22.48
N MET A 151 -11.51 -4.19 -23.44
CA MET A 151 -10.18 -3.67 -23.20
C MET A 151 -10.19 -2.31 -22.51
N PHE A 152 -11.10 -1.42 -22.91
CA PHE A 152 -11.31 -0.15 -22.24
C PHE A 152 -11.72 -0.35 -20.78
N GLY A 153 -12.68 -1.24 -20.52
CA GLY A 153 -13.08 -1.63 -19.17
C GLY A 153 -11.94 -2.26 -18.37
N TRP A 154 -11.17 -3.16 -19.00
CA TRP A 154 -10.00 -3.79 -18.40
C TRP A 154 -8.96 -2.76 -17.94
N THR A 155 -8.63 -1.79 -18.78
CA THR A 155 -7.71 -0.70 -18.43
C THR A 155 -8.25 0.10 -17.24
N HIS A 156 -9.53 0.48 -17.24
CA HIS A 156 -10.10 1.28 -16.14
C HIS A 156 -10.19 0.52 -14.81
N VAL A 157 -10.57 -0.76 -14.84
CA VAL A 157 -10.56 -1.62 -13.65
C VAL A 157 -9.14 -1.80 -13.13
N THR A 158 -8.16 -1.99 -14.02
CA THR A 158 -6.74 -2.10 -13.63
C THR A 158 -6.24 -0.80 -13.01
N LEU A 159 -6.61 0.36 -13.58
CA LEU A 159 -6.24 1.67 -13.02
C LEU A 159 -6.85 1.89 -11.63
N LEU A 160 -8.13 1.55 -11.47
CA LEU A 160 -8.81 1.62 -10.17
C LEU A 160 -8.13 0.74 -9.12
N ILE A 161 -7.77 -0.50 -9.47
CA ILE A 161 -7.15 -1.43 -8.52
C ILE A 161 -5.69 -1.06 -8.25
N VAL A 162 -4.91 -0.68 -9.26
CA VAL A 162 -3.46 -0.50 -9.08
C VAL A 162 -3.10 0.91 -8.63
N VAL A 163 -3.67 1.95 -9.25
CA VAL A 163 -3.29 3.34 -8.99
C VAL A 163 -3.91 3.89 -7.71
N THR A 164 -5.20 3.58 -7.45
CA THR A 164 -5.83 4.01 -6.19
C THR A 164 -5.12 3.39 -5.00
N GLN A 165 -4.71 2.12 -5.09
CA GLN A 165 -4.04 1.46 -3.99
C GLN A 165 -2.63 1.99 -3.76
N SER A 166 -1.84 2.25 -4.80
CA SER A 166 -0.53 2.88 -4.65
C SER A 166 -0.64 4.30 -4.06
N HIS A 167 -1.67 5.05 -4.44
CA HIS A 167 -1.97 6.36 -3.84
C HIS A 167 -2.29 6.25 -2.34
N LEU A 168 -3.13 5.30 -1.93
CA LEU A 168 -3.45 5.07 -0.52
C LEU A 168 -2.20 4.64 0.29
N ILE A 169 -1.35 3.80 -0.29
CA ILE A 169 -0.06 3.40 0.31
C ILE A 169 0.83 4.61 0.56
N ILE A 170 0.98 5.48 -0.43
CA ILE A 170 1.81 6.70 -0.34
C ILE A 170 1.22 7.68 0.67
N HIS A 171 -0.09 7.84 0.71
CA HIS A 171 -0.75 8.66 1.71
C HIS A 171 -0.51 8.12 3.13
N ASN A 172 -0.61 6.80 3.34
CA ASN A 172 -0.30 6.18 4.64
C ASN A 172 1.18 6.34 5.01
N LEU A 173 2.09 6.26 4.04
CA LEU A 173 3.52 6.47 4.24
C LEU A 173 3.84 7.88 4.75
N PHE A 174 3.16 8.90 4.22
CA PHE A 174 3.41 10.29 4.62
C PHE A 174 2.86 10.65 6.00
N GLU A 175 1.82 9.97 6.50
CA GLU A 175 1.36 10.11 7.89
C GLU A 175 2.37 9.50 8.90
N GLY A 176 3.33 8.71 8.43
CA GLY A 176 4.41 8.12 9.22
C GLY A 176 4.78 6.75 8.66
N MET A 177 6.08 6.47 8.54
CA MET A 177 6.56 5.22 7.93
C MET A 177 6.06 3.96 8.66
N ILE A 178 5.73 4.06 9.95
CA ILE A 178 5.17 2.97 10.74
C ILE A 178 3.83 2.46 10.18
N TRP A 179 3.00 3.36 9.61
CA TRP A 179 1.72 3.04 8.96
C TRP A 179 1.89 2.31 7.63
N PHE A 180 3.08 2.34 7.06
CA PHE A 180 3.43 1.57 5.86
C PHE A 180 4.10 0.23 6.23
N ILE A 181 5.12 0.29 7.09
CA ILE A 181 6.00 -0.85 7.39
C ILE A 181 5.29 -1.93 8.20
N VAL A 182 4.56 -1.56 9.26
CA VAL A 182 3.91 -2.54 10.15
C VAL A 182 2.87 -3.37 9.39
N PRO A 183 1.92 -2.77 8.64
CA PRO A 183 0.98 -3.52 7.80
C PRO A 183 1.62 -4.47 6.80
N ILE A 184 2.60 -3.99 6.03
CA ILE A 184 3.27 -4.79 5.00
C ILE A 184 3.99 -5.96 5.64
N SER A 185 4.69 -5.71 6.75
CA SER A 185 5.42 -6.74 7.49
C SER A 185 4.48 -7.77 8.11
N CYS A 186 3.29 -7.36 8.57
CA CYS A 186 2.27 -8.29 9.07
C CYS A 186 1.78 -9.24 7.96
N VAL A 187 1.52 -8.73 6.75
CA VAL A 187 1.11 -9.58 5.61
C VAL A 187 2.23 -10.55 5.22
N ILE A 188 3.48 -10.08 5.16
CA ILE A 188 4.65 -10.92 4.87
C ILE A 188 4.82 -12.01 5.94
N CYS A 189 4.73 -11.62 7.22
CA CYS A 189 4.80 -12.55 8.34
C CYS A 189 3.70 -13.61 8.26
N ASN A 190 2.46 -13.19 7.96
CA ASN A 190 1.33 -14.09 7.81
C ASN A 190 1.56 -15.12 6.70
N ASP A 191 2.04 -14.71 5.52
CA ASP A 191 2.32 -15.64 4.42
C ASP A 191 3.45 -16.62 4.76
N ILE A 192 4.51 -16.18 5.43
CA ILE A 192 5.61 -17.04 5.88
C ILE A 192 5.13 -18.04 6.93
N MET A 193 4.43 -17.55 7.96
CA MET A 193 3.98 -18.39 9.08
C MET A 193 2.89 -19.35 8.62
N ALA A 194 1.95 -18.92 7.79
CA ALA A 194 0.93 -19.81 7.23
C ALA A 194 1.55 -20.92 6.36
N TYR A 195 2.59 -20.61 5.60
CA TYR A 195 3.36 -21.63 4.88
C TYR A 195 4.08 -22.59 5.85
N MET A 196 4.71 -22.07 6.90
CA MET A 196 5.48 -22.87 7.86
C MET A 196 4.58 -23.83 8.64
N PHE A 197 3.50 -23.33 9.25
CA PHE A 197 2.52 -24.17 9.94
C PHE A 197 1.80 -25.12 8.98
N GLY A 198 1.49 -24.68 7.76
CA GLY A 198 0.91 -25.54 6.72
C GLY A 198 1.85 -26.66 6.28
N PHE A 199 3.17 -26.44 6.23
CA PHE A 199 4.14 -27.45 5.84
C PHE A 199 4.32 -28.54 6.89
N PHE A 200 4.32 -28.19 8.18
CA PHE A 200 4.53 -29.13 9.29
C PHE A 200 3.25 -29.80 9.78
N PHE A 201 2.15 -29.05 9.86
CA PHE A 201 0.90 -29.49 10.50
C PHE A 201 -0.29 -29.55 9.55
N GLY A 202 -0.14 -29.11 8.30
CA GLY A 202 -1.24 -29.01 7.34
C GLY A 202 -1.81 -30.36 6.93
N ARG A 203 -3.12 -30.55 7.17
CA ARG A 203 -3.86 -31.75 6.76
C ARG A 203 -5.13 -31.40 6.01
N THR A 204 -5.78 -30.29 6.35
CA THR A 204 -7.09 -29.92 5.80
C THR A 204 -7.00 -28.71 4.85
N PRO A 205 -7.39 -28.85 3.57
CA PRO A 205 -7.32 -27.74 2.61
C PRO A 205 -8.37 -26.68 2.94
N LEU A 206 -7.99 -25.41 2.82
CA LEU A 206 -8.83 -24.26 3.16
C LEU A 206 -9.87 -23.95 2.07
N ILE A 207 -9.44 -23.88 0.80
CA ILE A 207 -10.31 -23.55 -0.35
C ILE A 207 -9.92 -24.42 -1.55
N LYS A 208 -10.91 -24.93 -2.30
CA LYS A 208 -10.70 -25.77 -3.50
C LYS A 208 -9.87 -25.07 -4.59
N LEU A 209 -10.01 -23.76 -4.74
CA LEU A 209 -9.25 -22.92 -5.68
C LEU A 209 -7.73 -22.95 -5.40
N SER A 210 -7.32 -23.14 -4.14
CA SER A 210 -5.91 -23.19 -3.72
C SER A 210 -5.66 -24.36 -2.77
N PRO A 211 -5.51 -25.59 -3.29
CA PRO A 211 -5.46 -26.81 -2.48
C PRO A 211 -4.20 -26.91 -1.59
N LYS A 212 -3.21 -26.04 -1.81
CA LYS A 212 -1.99 -25.98 -0.99
C LYS A 212 -2.13 -25.15 0.28
N LYS A 213 -3.17 -24.30 0.40
CA LYS A 213 -3.41 -23.53 1.64
C LYS A 213 -4.26 -24.38 2.58
N THR A 214 -3.85 -24.47 3.84
CA THR A 214 -4.50 -25.32 4.85
C THR A 214 -5.11 -24.50 5.99
N TRP A 215 -6.12 -25.06 6.66
CA TRP A 215 -6.73 -24.42 7.84
C TRP A 215 -5.72 -24.30 8.99
N GLU A 216 -4.89 -25.32 9.21
CA GLU A 216 -3.89 -25.30 10.28
C GLU A 216 -2.84 -24.21 10.03
N GLY A 217 -2.45 -24.01 8.76
CA GLY A 217 -1.59 -22.91 8.35
C GLY A 217 -2.24 -21.54 8.59
N PHE A 218 -3.51 -21.38 8.23
CA PHE A 218 -4.24 -20.13 8.43
C PHE A 218 -4.35 -19.73 9.90
N ILE A 219 -4.70 -20.68 10.78
CA ILE A 219 -4.82 -20.44 12.23
C ILE A 219 -3.44 -20.17 12.86
N GLY A 220 -2.41 -20.93 12.50
CA GLY A 220 -1.04 -20.70 12.99
C GLY A 220 -0.47 -19.36 12.52
N GLY A 221 -0.77 -18.96 11.29
CA GLY A 221 -0.45 -17.65 10.72
C GLY A 221 -1.09 -16.52 11.52
N PHE A 222 -2.35 -16.65 11.92
CA PHE A 222 -3.08 -15.66 12.71
C PHE A 222 -2.39 -15.31 14.04
N PHE A 223 -2.19 -16.31 14.90
CA PHE A 223 -1.58 -16.06 16.21
C PHE A 223 -0.14 -15.53 16.09
N SER A 224 0.62 -16.05 15.13
CA SER A 224 1.99 -15.61 14.89
C SER A 224 2.06 -14.18 14.38
N THR A 225 1.13 -13.77 13.51
CA THR A 225 1.08 -12.41 12.94
C THR A 225 0.68 -11.38 13.99
N VAL A 226 -0.27 -11.71 14.87
CA VAL A 226 -0.66 -10.81 15.98
C VAL A 226 0.51 -10.62 16.94
N LEU A 227 1.17 -11.70 17.34
CA LEU A 227 2.36 -11.62 18.20
C LEU A 227 3.49 -10.81 17.54
N PHE A 228 3.75 -11.05 16.26
CA PHE A 228 4.75 -10.32 15.49
C PHE A 228 4.40 -8.83 15.37
N GLY A 229 3.15 -8.48 15.09
CA GLY A 229 2.68 -7.10 15.03
C GLY A 229 2.89 -6.36 16.35
N LEU A 230 2.57 -6.99 17.47
CA LEU A 230 2.79 -6.44 18.81
C LEU A 230 4.27 -6.18 19.12
N LEU A 231 5.16 -7.10 18.74
CA LEU A 231 6.60 -6.95 18.93
C LEU A 231 7.17 -5.85 18.02
N LEU A 232 6.81 -5.88 16.74
CA LEU A 232 7.30 -4.92 15.75
C LEU A 232 6.83 -3.50 16.08
N SER A 233 5.56 -3.33 16.46
CA SER A 233 5.02 -2.04 16.88
C SER A 233 5.75 -1.49 18.11
N TYR A 234 6.01 -2.32 19.13
CA TYR A 234 6.78 -1.91 20.30
C TYR A 234 8.17 -1.37 19.94
N VAL A 235 8.91 -2.10 19.09
CA VAL A 235 10.26 -1.70 18.68
C VAL A 235 10.22 -0.41 17.86
N MET A 236 9.31 -0.32 16.89
CA MET A 236 9.26 0.81 15.96
C MET A 236 8.73 2.09 16.61
N SER A 237 7.79 2.01 17.54
CA SER A 237 7.26 3.18 18.27
C SER A 237 8.32 3.91 19.10
N GLY A 238 9.45 3.26 19.40
CA GLY A 238 10.58 3.89 20.09
C GLY A 238 11.44 4.82 19.22
N TYR A 239 11.31 4.77 17.89
CA TYR A 239 12.16 5.52 16.97
C TYR A 239 11.39 6.60 16.19
N ARG A 240 11.78 7.87 16.38
CA ARG A 240 11.14 9.03 15.76
C ARG A 240 11.08 8.97 14.23
N CYS A 241 12.13 8.41 13.61
CA CYS A 241 12.22 8.24 12.16
C CYS A 241 11.02 7.45 11.59
N PHE A 242 10.42 6.52 12.34
CA PHE A 242 9.26 5.75 11.87
C PHE A 242 7.92 6.37 12.23
N THR A 243 7.84 7.10 13.34
CA THR A 243 6.58 7.59 13.89
C THR A 243 6.20 8.97 13.38
N CYS A 244 7.18 9.80 13.06
CA CYS A 244 6.92 11.18 12.64
C CYS A 244 6.41 11.25 11.19
N PRO A 245 5.45 12.14 10.90
CA PRO A 245 5.01 12.41 9.55
C PRO A 245 6.13 13.11 8.77
N VAL A 246 6.07 13.00 7.44
CA VAL A 246 7.06 13.61 6.56
C VAL A 246 6.66 15.06 6.31
N GLU A 247 7.53 15.99 6.68
CA GLU A 247 7.34 17.42 6.42
C GLU A 247 8.51 17.98 5.60
N PHE A 248 8.20 18.99 4.78
CA PHE A 248 9.21 19.70 3.99
C PHE A 248 9.69 20.94 4.76
N ASN A 249 10.99 20.98 5.06
CA ASN A 249 11.59 22.13 5.73
C ASN A 249 12.10 23.15 4.70
N ASN A 250 11.52 24.34 4.71
CA ASN A 250 11.85 25.43 3.78
C ASN A 250 13.27 25.97 3.96
N ASP A 251 13.86 25.88 5.15
CA ASP A 251 15.16 26.49 5.47
C ASP A 251 16.32 25.67 4.91
N THR A 252 16.19 24.33 4.94
CA THR A 252 17.21 23.40 4.46
C THR A 252 16.92 22.84 3.07
N ASN A 253 15.77 23.18 2.47
CA ASN A 253 15.21 22.55 1.26
C ASN A 253 15.28 21.01 1.34
N SER A 254 15.11 20.44 2.53
CA SER A 254 15.27 19.02 2.78
C SER A 254 14.06 18.44 3.52
N PHE A 255 13.83 17.15 3.33
CA PHE A 255 12.76 16.43 4.01
C PHE A 255 13.23 16.02 5.39
N THR A 256 12.53 16.49 6.41
CA THR A 256 12.85 16.21 7.81
C THR A 256 11.74 15.38 8.42
N VAL A 257 12.13 14.40 9.24
CA VAL A 257 11.22 13.51 9.97
C VAL A 257 11.32 13.80 11.47
N ASP A 258 11.47 15.09 11.79
CA ASP A 258 11.70 15.59 13.14
C ASP A 258 10.42 16.19 13.69
N CYS A 259 9.75 15.45 14.56
CA CYS A 259 8.53 15.86 15.24
C CYS A 259 8.57 15.48 16.72
N GLU A 260 7.74 16.13 17.53
CA GLU A 260 7.40 15.59 18.84
C GLU A 260 6.43 14.41 18.66
N PRO A 261 6.78 13.20 19.15
CA PRO A 261 5.92 12.04 18.99
C PRO A 261 4.55 12.29 19.60
N SER A 262 3.50 12.05 18.82
CA SER A 262 2.12 12.16 19.30
C SER A 262 1.86 11.20 20.46
N GLU A 263 0.79 11.45 21.23
CA GLU A 263 0.40 10.62 22.38
C GLU A 263 0.30 9.13 22.04
N LEU A 264 -0.01 8.79 20.78
CA LEU A 264 -0.06 7.43 20.24
C LEU A 264 1.26 6.65 20.34
N PHE A 265 2.38 7.38 20.35
CA PHE A 265 3.74 6.85 20.35
C PHE A 265 4.49 7.18 21.65
N GLN A 266 3.77 7.60 22.69
CA GLN A 266 4.31 7.78 24.03
C GLN A 266 3.91 6.59 24.91
N LEU A 267 4.81 6.17 25.82
CA LEU A 267 4.52 5.08 26.75
C LEU A 267 3.46 5.53 27.76
N GLN A 268 2.34 4.81 27.81
CA GLN A 268 1.26 5.05 28.75
C GLN A 268 1.06 3.84 29.67
N GLU A 269 0.60 4.09 30.89
CA GLU A 269 0.24 3.04 31.84
C GLU A 269 -1.24 2.67 31.70
N TYR A 270 -1.49 1.39 31.39
CA TYR A 270 -2.84 0.85 31.29
C TYR A 270 -3.14 -0.09 32.46
N ASN A 271 -4.35 0.06 33.01
CA ASN A 271 -4.87 -0.86 34.02
C ASN A 271 -5.42 -2.11 33.32
N ILE A 272 -4.95 -3.29 33.74
CA ILE A 272 -5.41 -4.56 33.17
C ILE A 272 -6.84 -4.85 33.67
N PRO A 273 -7.78 -5.24 32.80
CA PRO A 273 -9.11 -5.67 33.24
C PRO A 273 -9.02 -6.88 34.18
N LEU A 274 -9.87 -6.91 35.20
CA LEU A 274 -9.88 -7.89 36.31
C LEU A 274 -9.76 -9.36 35.84
N VAL A 275 -10.31 -9.69 34.67
CA VAL A 275 -10.25 -11.03 34.09
C VAL A 275 -8.81 -11.42 33.71
N LEU A 276 -8.06 -10.54 33.04
CA LEU A 276 -6.66 -10.81 32.68
C LEU A 276 -5.72 -10.71 33.87
N GLN A 277 -6.08 -9.94 34.89
CA GLN A 277 -5.28 -9.80 36.11
C GLN A 277 -5.11 -11.14 36.83
N SER A 278 -6.13 -11.99 36.81
CA SER A 278 -6.09 -13.34 37.37
C SER A 278 -5.10 -14.29 36.67
N VAL A 279 -4.78 -14.00 35.40
CA VAL A 279 -3.88 -14.83 34.56
C VAL A 279 -2.45 -14.29 34.56
N VAL A 280 -2.28 -12.96 34.52
CA VAL A 280 -0.96 -12.31 34.34
C VAL A 280 -0.34 -11.85 35.67
N GLY A 281 -1.13 -11.66 36.72
CA GLY A 281 -0.65 -11.28 38.05
C GLY A 281 -0.15 -9.83 38.21
N TRP A 282 -0.16 -9.02 37.14
CA TRP A 282 0.26 -7.62 37.16
C TRP A 282 -0.96 -6.67 37.20
N LYS A 283 -0.83 -5.52 37.87
CA LYS A 283 -1.89 -4.51 37.98
C LYS A 283 -1.89 -3.52 36.81
N THR A 284 -0.69 -3.14 36.37
CA THR A 284 -0.47 -2.16 35.30
C THR A 284 0.49 -2.71 34.26
N VAL A 285 0.29 -2.31 33.00
CA VAL A 285 1.20 -2.60 31.88
C VAL A 285 1.55 -1.29 31.18
N ARG A 286 2.84 -1.11 30.92
CA ARG A 286 3.35 -0.01 30.10
C ARG A 286 3.35 -0.45 28.65
N MET A 287 2.56 0.20 27.81
CA MET A 287 2.47 -0.09 26.40
C MET A 287 2.26 1.20 25.59
N TYR A 288 2.68 1.18 24.33
CA TYR A 288 2.34 2.26 23.41
C TYR A 288 0.89 2.09 22.97
N PRO A 289 0.07 3.17 22.92
CA PRO A 289 -1.29 3.10 22.39
C PRO A 289 -1.33 2.51 20.97
N PHE A 290 -0.30 2.78 20.15
CA PHE A 290 -0.14 2.19 18.83
C PHE A 290 -0.14 0.64 18.80
N GLN A 291 0.27 -0.04 19.88
CA GLN A 291 0.20 -1.51 19.94
C GLN A 291 -1.25 -2.02 19.87
N ILE A 292 -2.22 -1.28 20.42
CA ILE A 292 -3.65 -1.61 20.31
C ILE A 292 -4.08 -1.54 18.84
N HIS A 293 -3.68 -0.48 18.14
CA HIS A 293 -3.92 -0.35 16.71
C HIS A 293 -3.23 -1.45 15.89
N SER A 294 -2.02 -1.86 16.28
CA SER A 294 -1.29 -2.96 15.65
C SER A 294 -2.03 -4.30 15.77
N ILE A 295 -2.76 -4.55 16.86
CA ILE A 295 -3.63 -5.75 16.97
C ILE A 295 -4.71 -5.72 15.88
N ALA A 296 -5.37 -4.58 15.66
CA ALA A 296 -6.39 -4.45 14.61
C ALA A 296 -5.78 -4.65 13.21
N LEU A 297 -4.61 -4.04 12.95
CA LEU A 297 -3.89 -4.19 11.69
C LEU A 297 -3.47 -5.64 11.43
N SER A 298 -2.83 -6.30 12.39
CA SER A 298 -2.38 -7.70 12.26
C SER A 298 -3.53 -8.69 12.14
N THR A 299 -4.63 -8.47 12.87
CA THR A 299 -5.87 -9.25 12.77
C THR A 299 -6.44 -9.17 11.36
N PHE A 300 -6.56 -7.96 10.80
CA PHE A 300 -7.03 -7.79 9.43
C PHE A 300 -6.08 -8.42 8.40
N ALA A 301 -4.77 -8.19 8.55
CA ALA A 301 -3.73 -8.72 7.67
C ALA A 301 -3.76 -10.25 7.58
N SER A 302 -4.09 -10.93 8.69
CA SER A 302 -4.17 -12.39 8.71
C SER A 302 -5.52 -12.94 8.28
N LEU A 303 -6.63 -12.35 8.73
CA LEU A 303 -7.96 -12.89 8.44
C LEU A 303 -8.46 -12.51 7.05
N ILE A 304 -8.37 -11.22 6.69
CA ILE A 304 -8.96 -10.67 5.46
C ILE A 304 -7.90 -10.49 4.37
N GLY A 305 -6.66 -10.13 4.72
CA GLY A 305 -5.55 -9.97 3.76
C GLY A 305 -5.41 -11.13 2.76
N PRO A 306 -5.46 -12.41 3.17
CA PRO A 306 -5.29 -13.55 2.26
C PRO A 306 -6.38 -13.68 1.19
N PHE A 307 -7.55 -13.05 1.38
CA PHE A 307 -8.60 -13.02 0.36
C PHE A 307 -8.19 -12.22 -0.88
N GLY A 308 -7.28 -11.24 -0.76
CA GLY A 308 -6.67 -10.56 -1.91
C GLY A 308 -5.91 -11.56 -2.79
N GLY A 309 -5.09 -12.41 -2.17
CA GLY A 309 -4.37 -13.47 -2.88
C GLY A 309 -5.29 -14.58 -3.42
N PHE A 310 -6.41 -14.88 -2.76
CA PHE A 310 -7.43 -15.79 -3.31
C PHE A 310 -8.13 -15.21 -4.54
N PHE A 311 -8.47 -13.92 -4.50
CA PHE A 311 -9.03 -13.20 -5.64
C PHE A 311 -8.08 -13.21 -6.84
N ALA A 312 -6.82 -12.85 -6.63
CA ALA A 312 -5.78 -12.88 -7.66
C ALA A 312 -5.55 -14.29 -8.21
N SER A 313 -5.57 -15.31 -7.34
CA SER A 313 -5.51 -16.71 -7.78
C SER A 313 -6.72 -17.09 -8.64
N GLY A 314 -7.93 -16.65 -8.28
CA GLY A 314 -9.16 -16.89 -9.05
C GLY A 314 -9.09 -16.27 -10.44
N PHE A 315 -8.64 -15.01 -10.51
CA PHE A 315 -8.39 -14.31 -11.76
C PHE A 315 -7.42 -15.09 -12.66
N LYS A 316 -6.27 -15.54 -12.13
CA LYS A 316 -5.30 -16.33 -12.90
C LYS A 316 -5.89 -17.62 -13.46
N ARG A 317 -6.71 -18.33 -12.67
CA ARG A 317 -7.39 -19.56 -13.12
C ARG A 317 -8.43 -19.30 -14.20
N ALA A 318 -9.16 -18.18 -14.12
CA ALA A 318 -10.13 -17.79 -15.15
C ALA A 318 -9.47 -17.62 -16.52
N PHE A 319 -8.24 -17.08 -16.56
CA PHE A 319 -7.46 -16.90 -17.79
C PHE A 319 -6.52 -18.05 -18.12
N LYS A 320 -6.61 -19.19 -17.41
CA LYS A 320 -5.74 -20.36 -17.57
C LYS A 320 -4.23 -20.06 -17.46
N ILE A 321 -3.88 -19.01 -16.72
CA ILE A 321 -2.49 -18.66 -16.39
C ILE A 321 -2.16 -19.11 -14.96
N LYS A 322 -0.87 -19.21 -14.66
CA LYS A 322 -0.39 -19.61 -13.32
C LYS A 322 0.13 -18.42 -12.50
N ASP A 323 0.88 -17.55 -13.15
CA ASP A 323 1.57 -16.39 -12.60
C ASP A 323 1.27 -15.18 -13.52
N PHE A 324 1.24 -13.95 -12.97
CA PHE A 324 0.92 -12.75 -13.78
C PHE A 324 2.04 -12.42 -14.78
N ALA A 325 3.29 -12.72 -14.40
CA ALA A 325 4.47 -12.58 -15.25
C ALA A 325 5.60 -13.47 -14.71
N ASN A 326 6.72 -13.52 -15.42
CA ASN A 326 7.96 -14.16 -14.98
C ASN A 326 9.02 -13.11 -14.61
N THR A 327 8.61 -12.02 -13.96
CA THR A 327 9.48 -10.86 -13.68
C THR A 327 10.54 -11.18 -12.63
N ILE A 328 10.21 -12.00 -11.62
CA ILE A 328 11.14 -12.42 -10.57
C ILE A 328 11.40 -13.93 -10.71
N PRO A 329 12.66 -14.35 -11.00
CA PRO A 329 13.01 -15.75 -11.20
C PRO A 329 12.58 -16.63 -10.02
N GLY A 330 11.80 -17.68 -10.30
CA GLY A 330 11.24 -18.60 -9.29
C GLY A 330 10.15 -18.03 -8.37
N HIS A 331 9.77 -16.76 -8.52
CA HIS A 331 8.81 -16.06 -7.63
C HIS A 331 7.57 -15.49 -8.33
N GLY A 332 7.50 -15.52 -9.67
CA GLY A 332 6.36 -15.06 -10.45
C GLY A 332 6.42 -13.57 -10.79
N GLY A 333 5.26 -12.94 -10.97
CA GLY A 333 5.14 -11.52 -11.27
C GLY A 333 5.27 -10.65 -10.02
N ILE A 334 5.42 -9.35 -10.22
CA ILE A 334 5.36 -8.38 -9.12
C ILE A 334 3.93 -8.34 -8.56
N MET A 335 2.91 -8.41 -9.42
CA MET A 335 1.50 -8.47 -8.99
C MET A 335 1.21 -9.68 -8.09
N ASP A 336 1.88 -10.83 -8.31
CA ASP A 336 1.76 -12.02 -7.45
C ASP A 336 2.26 -11.81 -6.00
N ARG A 337 2.99 -10.72 -5.73
CA ARG A 337 3.58 -10.41 -4.41
C ARG A 337 2.84 -9.31 -3.67
N PHE A 338 2.08 -8.49 -4.40
CA PHE A 338 1.32 -7.37 -3.85
C PHE A 338 -0.19 -7.63 -3.83
N ASP A 339 -0.66 -8.81 -4.28
CA ASP A 339 -2.08 -9.18 -4.31
C ASP A 339 -2.78 -9.09 -2.94
N CYS A 340 -2.15 -9.59 -1.87
CA CYS A 340 -2.64 -9.45 -0.49
C CYS A 340 -2.48 -8.03 0.07
N GLN A 341 -1.48 -7.27 -0.42
CA GLN A 341 -1.16 -5.92 0.07
C GLN A 341 -2.20 -4.89 -0.36
N TYR A 342 -2.91 -5.12 -1.47
CA TYR A 342 -3.96 -4.22 -1.95
C TYR A 342 -5.09 -4.01 -0.95
N LEU A 343 -5.62 -5.08 -0.36
CA LEU A 343 -6.67 -4.95 0.65
C LEU A 343 -6.13 -4.28 1.93
N MET A 344 -4.87 -4.57 2.27
CA MET A 344 -4.24 -4.01 3.46
C MET A 344 -4.08 -2.49 3.35
N ALA A 345 -3.65 -1.98 2.19
CA ALA A 345 -3.48 -0.55 1.96
C ALA A 345 -4.77 0.25 2.17
N THR A 346 -5.87 -0.23 1.61
CA THR A 346 -7.20 0.39 1.79
C THR A 346 -7.62 0.36 3.26
N PHE A 347 -7.46 -0.79 3.92
CA PHE A 347 -7.84 -0.93 5.32
C PHE A 347 -7.07 0.04 6.22
N VAL A 348 -5.75 0.12 6.07
CA VAL A 348 -4.92 1.04 6.85
C VAL A 348 -5.38 2.48 6.67
N ASN A 349 -5.66 2.90 5.43
CA ASN A 349 -6.09 4.27 5.17
C ASN A 349 -7.44 4.60 5.83
N VAL A 350 -8.43 3.71 5.66
CA VAL A 350 -9.75 3.86 6.30
C VAL A 350 -9.61 3.83 7.83
N TYR A 351 -8.74 2.97 8.36
CA TYR A 351 -8.50 2.85 9.79
C TYR A 351 -7.89 4.13 10.37
N ILE A 352 -6.85 4.66 9.73
CA ILE A 352 -6.24 5.95 10.13
C ILE A 352 -7.27 7.06 10.06
N ALA A 353 -8.00 7.19 8.94
CA ALA A 353 -9.00 8.24 8.76
C ALA A 353 -10.13 8.19 9.78
N SER A 354 -10.49 6.99 10.26
CA SER A 354 -11.65 6.80 11.16
C SER A 354 -11.28 6.89 12.64
N PHE A 355 -10.13 6.34 13.03
CA PHE A 355 -9.79 6.14 14.44
C PHE A 355 -8.63 7.01 14.95
N ILE A 356 -7.89 7.64 14.04
CA ILE A 356 -6.59 8.24 14.37
C ILE A 356 -6.51 9.69 13.93
N ARG A 357 -6.93 9.97 12.70
CA ARG A 357 -6.79 11.30 12.11
C ARG A 357 -7.79 12.26 12.73
N GLY A 358 -7.32 13.06 13.69
CA GLY A 358 -7.99 14.28 14.11
C GLY A 358 -7.80 15.43 13.11
N PRO A 359 -8.59 16.51 13.20
CA PRO A 359 -8.35 17.71 12.38
C PRO A 359 -6.96 18.29 12.68
N ASN A 360 -6.09 18.35 11.67
CA ASN A 360 -4.74 18.93 11.81
C ASN A 360 -4.84 20.47 11.91
N PRO A 361 -4.53 21.07 13.07
CA PRO A 361 -4.68 22.51 13.28
C PRO A 361 -3.77 23.32 12.36
N SER A 362 -2.57 22.84 12.05
CA SER A 362 -1.62 23.51 11.16
C SER A 362 -2.16 23.60 9.73
N LYS A 363 -2.77 22.52 9.22
CA LYS A 363 -3.41 22.50 7.89
C LYS A 363 -4.63 23.44 7.85
N LEU A 364 -5.43 23.48 8.92
CA LEU A 364 -6.55 24.41 9.06
C LEU A 364 -6.07 25.88 9.05
N ILE A 365 -4.98 26.19 9.75
CA ILE A 365 -4.39 27.53 9.77
C ILE A 365 -3.86 27.89 8.38
N GLN A 366 -3.14 26.99 7.70
CA GLN A 366 -2.67 27.26 6.34
C GLN A 366 -3.82 27.51 5.36
N GLN A 367 -4.90 26.72 5.43
CA GLN A 367 -6.10 26.95 4.63
C GLN A 367 -6.73 28.31 4.95
N PHE A 368 -6.84 28.67 6.22
CA PHE A 368 -7.31 29.98 6.66
C PHE A 368 -6.47 31.12 6.06
N LEU A 369 -5.15 30.99 6.05
CA LEU A 369 -4.24 32.00 5.50
C LEU A 369 -4.35 32.18 3.97
N THR A 370 -4.90 31.20 3.25
CA THR A 370 -5.19 31.33 1.81
C THR A 370 -6.48 32.10 1.50
N LEU A 371 -7.36 32.30 2.48
CA LEU A 371 -8.62 33.01 2.30
C LEU A 371 -8.41 34.52 2.09
N ARG A 372 -9.44 35.20 1.58
CA ARG A 372 -9.44 36.67 1.48
C ARG A 372 -9.40 37.31 2.88
N PRO A 373 -8.74 38.47 3.05
CA PRO A 373 -8.63 39.14 4.35
C PRO A 373 -9.96 39.34 5.08
N ASP A 374 -11.03 39.68 4.36
CA ASP A 374 -12.37 39.87 4.95
C ASP A 374 -12.93 38.58 5.56
N GLN A 375 -12.68 37.44 4.91
CA GLN A 375 -13.11 36.12 5.38
C GLN A 375 -12.26 35.65 6.57
N GLN A 376 -10.97 35.95 6.55
CA GLN A 376 -10.09 35.69 7.69
C GLN A 376 -10.57 36.44 8.94
N LEU A 377 -10.89 37.72 8.79
CA LEU A 377 -11.38 38.56 9.89
C LEU A 377 -12.73 38.06 10.43
N HIS A 378 -13.63 37.64 9.54
CA HIS A 378 -14.92 37.08 9.93
C HIS A 378 -14.77 35.81 10.77
N ILE A 379 -13.98 34.84 10.29
CA ILE A 379 -13.73 33.59 11.00
C ILE A 379 -13.05 33.84 12.35
N PHE A 380 -12.09 34.76 12.41
CA PHE A 380 -11.43 35.15 13.66
C PHE A 380 -12.43 35.70 14.68
N ASN A 381 -13.32 36.60 14.26
CA ASN A 381 -14.34 37.17 15.15
C ASN A 381 -15.34 36.11 15.63
N THR A 382 -15.76 35.19 14.77
CA THR A 382 -16.63 34.07 15.17
C THR A 382 -15.95 33.13 16.16
N LEU A 383 -14.68 32.78 15.93
CA LEU A 383 -13.91 31.93 16.84
C LEU A 383 -13.72 32.63 18.19
N LYS A 384 -13.38 33.93 18.19
CA LYS A 384 -13.26 34.74 19.40
C LYS A 384 -14.56 34.76 20.18
N ALA A 385 -15.70 35.02 19.54
CA ALA A 385 -17.01 35.01 20.19
C ALA A 385 -17.32 33.64 20.82
N HIS A 386 -17.00 32.55 20.13
CA HIS A 386 -17.21 31.21 20.65
C HIS A 386 -16.33 30.89 21.88
N LEU A 387 -15.07 31.33 21.86
CA LEU A 387 -14.14 31.11 22.97
C LEU A 387 -14.52 31.93 24.22
N VAL A 388 -15.03 33.16 24.02
CA VAL A 388 -15.58 33.99 25.10
C VAL A 388 -16.83 33.35 25.70
N ASP A 389 -17.75 32.84 24.88
CA ASP A 389 -18.95 32.12 25.35
C ASP A 389 -18.60 30.86 26.17
N LYS A 390 -17.50 30.17 25.82
CA LYS A 390 -16.97 29.04 26.58
C LYS A 390 -16.14 29.44 27.82
N GLY A 391 -15.93 30.72 28.07
CA GLY A 391 -15.14 31.22 29.21
C GLY A 391 -13.65 30.87 29.15
N MET A 392 -13.13 30.60 27.95
CA MET A 392 -11.70 30.31 27.74
C MET A 392 -10.89 31.57 27.38
N LEU A 393 -11.55 32.69 27.11
CA LEU A 393 -10.98 34.00 26.78
C LEU A 393 -11.64 35.12 27.57
#